data_AF-A0A396IAG6-F1
#
_entry.id   AF-A0A396IAG6-F1
#
_cell.length_a   1.000
_cell.length_b   1.000
_cell.length_c   1.000
_cell.angle_alpha   90.00
_cell.angle_beta   90.00
_cell.angle_gamma   90.00
#
_symmetry.space_group_name_H-M   'P 1'
#
loop_
_entity.id
_entity.type
_entity.pdbx_description
1 polymer ?
#
loop_
_entity_poly.entity_id
_entity_poly.type
_entity_poly.pdbx_seq_one_letter_code
_entity_poly.pdbx_strand_id
1 'polypeptide(L)'
;MGYLSSLLTFIFIFADVVFYMTKDEPLVPALFIFGDSIVDVGNNNYIYASVKANFFPYGRDFVTRTPTGRMSNGKLSVDYACVFSPPSNYTIFLQNEYLQ
;
A
#
# COMPACT_ATOMS: atom_id res chain seq x y z
N MET A 1 -9.37 45.59 -20.66
CA MET A 1 -8.64 44.67 -19.74
C MET A 1 -9.44 43.42 -19.35
N GLY A 2 -10.78 43.39 -19.46
CA GLY A 2 -11.59 42.22 -19.05
C GLY A 2 -11.44 40.95 -19.91
N TYR A 3 -11.20 41.09 -21.22
CA TYR A 3 -11.09 39.94 -22.13
C TYR A 3 -9.88 39.02 -21.84
N LEU A 4 -8.74 39.59 -21.45
CA LEU A 4 -7.54 38.82 -21.11
C LEU A 4 -7.76 38.03 -19.81
N SER A 5 -8.38 38.65 -18.80
CA SER A 5 -8.71 37.98 -17.54
C SER A 5 -9.76 36.88 -17.74
N SER A 6 -10.77 37.12 -18.58
CA SER A 6 -11.77 36.11 -18.94
C SER A 6 -11.16 34.93 -19.71
N LEU A 7 -10.16 35.17 -20.56
CA LEU A 7 -9.48 34.10 -21.29
C LEU A 7 -8.63 33.23 -20.36
N LEU A 8 -7.89 33.87 -19.44
CA LEU A 8 -7.06 33.16 -18.47
C LEU A 8 -7.89 32.26 -17.57
N THR A 9 -9.00 32.76 -17.03
CA THR A 9 -9.92 31.97 -16.19
C THR A 9 -10.51 30.77 -16.93
N PHE A 10 -10.86 30.92 -18.20
CA PHE A 10 -11.32 29.81 -19.03
C PHE A 10 -10.24 28.74 -19.23
N ILE A 11 -8.99 29.15 -19.49
CA ILE A 11 -7.85 28.23 -19.64
C ILE A 11 -7.60 27.47 -18.34
N PHE A 12 -7.69 28.12 -17.18
CA PHE A 12 -7.54 27.46 -15.88
C PHE A 12 -8.63 26.40 -15.65
N ILE A 13 -9.90 26.75 -15.88
CA ILE A 13 -11.01 25.80 -15.74
C ILE A 13 -10.85 24.62 -16.70
N PHE A 14 -10.44 24.90 -17.95
CA PHE A 14 -10.21 23.85 -18.94
C PHE A 14 -9.07 22.92 -18.52
N ALA A 15 -7.96 23.46 -17.99
CA ALA A 15 -6.86 22.68 -17.48
C ALA A 15 -7.26 21.81 -16.28
N ASP A 16 -8.05 22.34 -15.34
CA ASP A 16 -8.56 21.59 -14.20
C ASP A 16 -9.48 20.45 -14.63
N VAL A 17 -10.35 20.69 -15.62
CA VAL A 17 -11.21 19.65 -16.20
C VAL A 17 -10.37 18.56 -16.88
N VAL A 18 -9.38 18.93 -17.68
CA VAL A 18 -8.49 17.95 -18.33
C VAL A 18 -7.74 17.12 -17.28
N PHE A 19 -7.20 17.77 -16.24
CA PHE A 19 -6.50 17.09 -15.16
C PHE A 19 -7.40 16.11 -14.40
N TYR A 20 -8.65 16.51 -14.14
CA TYR A 20 -9.64 15.64 -13.51
C TYR A 20 -9.96 14.39 -14.35
N MET A 21 -10.06 14.54 -15.68
CA MET A 21 -10.31 13.42 -16.59
C MET A 21 -9.12 12.46 -16.73
N THR A 22 -7.90 12.91 -16.44
CA THR A 22 -6.69 12.08 -16.44
C THR A 22 -6.43 11.36 -15.12
N LYS A 23 -7.35 11.49 -14.15
CA LYS A 23 -7.19 10.82 -12.86
C LYS A 23 -7.50 9.33 -13.01
N ASP A 24 -6.44 8.53 -13.16
CA ASP A 24 -6.57 7.08 -13.21
C ASP A 24 -7.09 6.55 -11.86
N GLU A 25 -8.20 5.79 -11.91
CA GLU A 25 -8.66 5.02 -10.76
C GLU A 25 -7.97 3.64 -10.74
N PRO A 26 -7.65 3.13 -9.54
CA PRO A 26 -7.09 1.80 -9.43
C PRO A 26 -8.08 0.75 -9.95
N LEU A 27 -7.67 -0.06 -10.94
CA LEU A 27 -8.47 -1.17 -11.47
C LEU A 27 -8.91 -2.15 -10.35
N VAL A 28 -8.04 -2.31 -9.35
CA VAL A 28 -8.29 -3.09 -8.14
C VAL A 28 -8.11 -2.16 -6.95
N PRO A 29 -9.21 -1.62 -6.39
CA PRO A 29 -9.13 -0.63 -5.31
C PRO A 29 -8.77 -1.22 -3.95
N ALA A 30 -8.84 -2.55 -3.78
CA ALA A 30 -8.43 -3.24 -2.57
C ALA A 30 -8.13 -4.71 -2.85
N LEU A 31 -7.20 -5.29 -2.09
CA LEU A 31 -6.95 -6.73 -2.05
C LEU A 31 -7.24 -7.27 -0.65
N PHE A 32 -8.14 -8.25 -0.56
CA PHE A 32 -8.43 -8.97 0.68
C PHE A 32 -7.75 -10.34 0.62
N ILE A 33 -6.84 -10.58 1.56
CA ILE A 33 -6.02 -11.78 1.61
C ILE A 33 -6.52 -12.66 2.75
N PHE A 34 -6.87 -13.91 2.42
CA PHE A 34 -7.25 -14.93 3.38
C PHE A 34 -6.27 -16.09 3.29
N GLY A 35 -5.91 -16.66 4.43
CA GLY A 35 -5.02 -17.81 4.46
C GLY A 35 -4.47 -18.07 5.85
N ASP A 36 -3.32 -18.73 5.89
CA ASP A 36 -2.60 -19.12 7.10
C ASP A 36 -1.32 -18.28 7.29
N SER A 37 -0.39 -18.80 8.09
CA SER A 37 0.96 -18.31 8.29
C SER A 37 1.70 -17.76 7.06
N ILE A 38 1.49 -18.34 5.86
CA ILE A 38 2.21 -17.97 4.63
C ILE A 38 1.84 -16.56 4.16
N VAL A 39 0.66 -16.07 4.53
CA VAL A 39 0.14 -14.76 4.13
C VAL A 39 -0.08 -13.83 5.32
N ASP A 40 0.26 -14.28 6.53
CA ASP A 40 0.11 -13.51 7.76
C ASP A 40 1.23 -12.46 7.90
N VAL A 41 0.85 -11.19 7.77
CA VAL A 41 1.75 -10.05 7.91
C VAL A 41 1.99 -9.63 9.38
N GLY A 42 1.48 -10.38 10.35
CA GLY A 42 1.65 -10.12 11.78
C GLY A 42 0.34 -9.98 12.55
N ASN A 43 -0.79 -10.35 11.95
CA ASN A 43 -2.11 -10.33 12.59
C ASN A 43 -2.13 -11.20 13.86
N ASN A 44 -1.40 -12.32 13.86
CA ASN A 44 -1.28 -13.20 15.03
C ASN A 44 -0.65 -12.53 16.26
N ASN A 45 0.04 -11.40 16.11
CA ASN A 45 0.56 -10.65 17.26
C ASN A 45 -0.56 -10.04 18.11
N TYR A 46 -1.72 -9.74 17.51
CA TYR A 46 -2.84 -9.04 18.12
C TYR A 46 -3.92 -9.96 18.70
N ILE A 47 -3.78 -11.28 18.53
CA ILE A 47 -4.71 -12.28 19.07
C ILE A 47 -3.96 -13.32 19.93
N TYR A 48 -4.73 -14.17 20.63
CA TYR A 48 -4.19 -15.32 21.35
C TYR A 48 -3.91 -16.46 20.36
N ALA A 49 -2.79 -16.34 19.65
CA ALA A 49 -2.29 -17.35 18.72
C ALA A 49 -1.18 -18.19 19.37
N SER A 50 -1.20 -19.51 19.13
CA SER A 50 -0.16 -20.45 19.59
C SER A 50 1.19 -20.25 18.92
N VAL A 51 1.20 -19.67 17.70
CA VAL A 51 2.39 -19.44 16.88
C VAL A 51 2.44 -17.97 16.53
N LYS A 52 3.56 -17.31 16.86
CA LYS A 52 3.85 -15.90 16.53
C LYS A 52 5.22 -15.84 15.87
N ALA A 53 5.46 -14.85 15.02
CA ALA A 53 6.77 -14.62 14.40
C ALA A 53 7.33 -13.22 14.74
N ASN A 54 7.09 -12.79 15.98
CA ASN A 54 7.61 -11.54 16.53
C ASN A 54 8.94 -11.74 17.29
N PHE A 55 9.74 -12.73 16.88
CA PHE A 55 11.03 -13.05 17.51
C PHE A 55 12.07 -13.46 16.46
N PHE A 56 13.35 -13.45 16.84
CA PHE A 56 14.46 -13.86 15.97
C PHE A 56 14.37 -15.35 15.61
N PRO A 57 14.54 -15.79 14.34
CA PRO A 57 15.22 -15.10 13.25
C PRO A 57 14.33 -14.32 12.27
N TYR A 58 13.02 -14.22 12.53
CA TYR A 58 12.08 -13.59 11.61
C TYR A 58 12.39 -12.11 11.40
N GLY A 59 12.14 -11.63 10.17
CA GLY A 59 12.44 -10.26 9.77
C GLY A 59 13.91 -9.88 9.62
N ARG A 60 14.85 -10.84 9.68
CA ARG A 60 16.30 -10.57 9.53
C ARG A 60 16.68 -9.89 8.20
N ASP A 61 15.94 -10.16 7.13
CA ASP A 61 16.25 -9.67 5.79
C ASP A 61 15.54 -8.33 5.48
N PHE A 62 14.75 -7.78 6.41
CA PHE A 62 14.29 -6.39 6.37
C PHE A 62 15.42 -5.42 6.69
N VAL A 63 15.27 -4.15 6.29
CA VAL A 63 16.28 -3.10 6.50
C VAL A 63 16.50 -2.85 7.99
N THR A 64 15.41 -2.84 8.76
CA THR A 64 15.37 -2.71 10.22
C THR A 64 15.83 -3.97 10.95
N ARG A 65 15.93 -5.11 10.26
CA ARG A 65 16.26 -6.43 10.84
C ARG A 65 15.41 -6.79 12.06
N THR A 66 14.18 -6.30 12.11
CA THR A 66 13.28 -6.42 13.25
C THR A 66 12.16 -7.42 12.92
N PRO A 67 11.79 -8.33 13.85
CA PRO A 67 10.67 -9.23 13.63
C PRO A 67 9.35 -8.46 13.50
N THR A 68 8.67 -8.62 12.37
CA THR A 68 7.39 -7.94 12.09
C THR A 68 6.15 -8.77 12.46
N GLY A 69 6.32 -10.06 12.77
CA GLY A 69 5.20 -11.01 12.89
C GLY A 69 4.96 -11.86 11.65
N ARG A 70 5.69 -11.60 10.56
CA ARG A 70 5.70 -12.46 9.36
C ARG A 70 6.46 -13.75 9.61
N MET A 71 5.91 -14.86 9.14
CA MET A 71 6.54 -16.20 9.20
C MET A 71 7.66 -16.35 8.14
N SER A 72 8.43 -15.29 7.91
CA SER A 72 9.53 -15.19 6.95
C SER A 72 10.62 -14.25 7.48
N ASN A 73 11.83 -14.35 6.92
CA ASN A 73 12.89 -13.38 7.20
C ASN A 73 12.67 -12.05 6.48
N GLY A 74 11.75 -11.99 5.52
CA GLY A 74 11.44 -10.79 4.74
C GLY A 74 10.02 -10.80 4.22
N LYS A 75 9.83 -10.29 2.99
CA LYS A 75 8.52 -10.17 2.35
C LYS A 75 7.89 -11.55 2.06
N LEU A 76 6.57 -11.59 2.16
CA LEU A 76 5.72 -12.72 1.77
C LEU A 76 5.33 -12.61 0.29
N SER A 77 4.82 -13.69 -0.29
CA SER A 77 4.32 -13.69 -1.67
C SER A 77 3.24 -12.63 -1.91
N VAL A 78 2.43 -12.34 -0.89
CA VAL A 78 1.36 -11.34 -0.93
C VAL A 78 1.87 -9.90 -0.96
N ASP A 79 3.05 -9.63 -0.40
CA ASP A 79 3.68 -8.31 -0.50
C ASP A 79 4.01 -8.02 -1.98
N TYR A 80 4.47 -9.01 -2.73
CA TYR A 80 4.73 -8.89 -4.17
C TYR A 80 3.44 -8.81 -5.00
N ALA A 81 2.41 -9.58 -4.63
CA ALA A 81 1.11 -9.49 -5.31
C ALA A 81 0.51 -8.08 -5.20
N CYS A 82 0.68 -7.43 -4.05
CA CYS A 82 0.15 -6.09 -3.82
C CYS A 82 0.91 -4.99 -4.57
N VAL A 83 2.20 -5.18 -4.88
CA VAL A 83 2.97 -4.23 -5.72
C VAL A 83 2.38 -4.11 -7.13
N PHE A 84 1.75 -5.16 -7.65
CA PHE A 84 1.07 -5.13 -8.94
C PHE A 84 -0.34 -4.52 -8.87
N SER A 85 -0.87 -4.30 -7.66
CA SER A 85 -2.09 -3.54 -7.48
C SER A 85 -1.76 -2.05 -7.50
N PRO A 86 -2.53 -1.22 -8.22
CA PRO A 86 -2.32 0.22 -8.19
C PRO A 86 -2.43 0.73 -6.74
N PRO A 87 -1.65 1.77 -6.37
CA PRO A 87 -1.60 2.28 -5.00
C PRO A 87 -2.98 2.82 -4.61
N SER A 88 -3.75 1.97 -3.94
CA SER A 88 -5.02 2.36 -3.37
C SER A 88 -4.78 2.99 -2.01
N ASN A 89 -5.62 3.95 -1.61
CA ASN A 89 -5.65 4.47 -0.25
C ASN A 89 -6.01 3.40 0.80
N TYR A 90 -6.26 2.15 0.39
CA TYR A 90 -6.49 1.00 1.26
C TYR A 90 -5.27 0.07 1.36
N THR A 91 -4.19 0.32 0.60
CA THR A 91 -2.88 -0.35 0.70
C THR A 91 -2.10 0.09 1.96
N ILE A 92 -2.80 0.62 2.97
CA ILE A 92 -2.24 1.25 4.18
C ILE A 92 -1.46 0.25 5.05
N PHE A 93 -1.69 -1.06 4.92
CA PHE A 93 -1.00 -2.06 5.73
C PHE A 93 0.31 -2.59 5.14
N LEU A 94 0.58 -2.38 3.86
CA LEU A 94 1.80 -2.94 3.22
C LEU A 94 2.84 -1.87 2.90
N GLN A 95 2.42 -0.67 2.52
CA GLN A 95 3.36 0.39 2.15
C GLN A 95 4.20 0.86 3.35
N ASN A 96 3.59 0.92 4.55
CA ASN A 96 4.26 1.40 5.76
C ASN A 96 5.30 0.39 6.30
N GLU A 97 5.18 -0.88 5.94
CA GLU A 97 6.15 -1.93 6.32
C GLU A 97 7.19 -2.19 5.22
N TYR A 98 6.98 -1.69 4.00
CA TYR A 98 7.97 -1.78 2.91
C TYR A 98 9.20 -0.87 3.14
N LEU A 99 9.05 0.16 4.00
CA LEU A 99 10.09 1.09 4.41
C LEU A 99 10.76 0.71 5.75
N GLN A 100 10.36 -0.41 6.37
CA GLN A 100 11.08 -1.04 7.48
C GLN A 100 11.98 -2.16 6.96
#